data_AF-Q2RQ80-F1
#
_entry.id   AF-Q2RQ80-F1
#
_cell.length_a   1.000
_cell.length_b   1.000
_cell.length_c   1.000
_cell.angle_alpha   90.00
_cell.angle_beta   90.00
_cell.angle_gamma   90.00
#
_symmetry.space_group_name_H-M   'P 1'
#
loop_
_entity.id
_entity.type
_entity.pdbx_description
1 polymer ?
#
loop_
_entity_poly.entity_id
_entity_poly.type
_entity_poly.pdbx_seq_one_letter_code
_entity_poly.pdbx_strand_id
1 'polypeptide(L)'
;MVQQSISGVDAMGYYLTAQVCGNGHHTTSSVEHSPNLMANFCDKCGSETMTKCPSCSTKIRGKYYVDDFAIIGQNYTAPSFCHACGKAFPWTTTKIEAAKEMVEEIDELSPDEREKLKGAIDDIVIEGARTELGANRFKKLLTKMGSASASAMRDIVVDVISETAKKIIFP
;
A
#
# COMPACT_ATOMS: atom_id res chain seq x y z
N MET A 1 -33.30 35.88 28.59
CA MET A 1 -33.47 34.47 28.14
C MET A 1 -32.16 34.03 27.54
N VAL A 2 -31.74 32.83 27.93
CA VAL A 2 -30.37 32.33 27.87
C VAL A 2 -29.87 32.21 26.44
N GLN A 3 -28.76 32.88 26.16
CA GLN A 3 -27.96 32.71 24.95
C GLN A 3 -27.26 31.35 25.10
N GLN A 4 -27.79 30.32 24.43
CA GLN A 4 -27.12 29.03 24.35
C GLN A 4 -25.85 29.19 23.52
N SER A 5 -24.72 29.27 24.22
CA SER A 5 -23.40 29.08 23.65
C SER A 5 -23.27 27.61 23.23
N ILE A 6 -23.49 27.33 21.94
CA ILE A 6 -23.08 26.07 21.35
C ILE A 6 -21.56 26.12 21.26
N SER A 7 -20.86 25.52 22.23
CA SER A 7 -19.44 25.27 22.12
C SER A 7 -19.26 24.25 21.01
N GLY A 8 -18.71 24.69 19.88
CA GLY A 8 -18.23 23.79 18.84
C GLY A 8 -17.12 22.94 19.44
N VAL A 9 -17.40 21.67 19.70
CA VAL A 9 -16.37 20.66 19.92
C VAL A 9 -15.71 20.40 18.57
N ASP A 10 -14.64 21.14 18.30
CA ASP A 10 -13.68 20.77 17.24
C ASP A 10 -13.00 19.47 17.67
N ALA A 11 -13.65 18.33 17.41
CA ALA A 11 -13.08 17.03 17.70
C ALA A 11 -11.90 16.79 16.74
N MET A 12 -10.69 17.15 17.19
CA MET A 12 -9.47 16.99 16.43
C MET A 12 -9.03 15.53 16.47
N GLY A 13 -9.24 14.81 15.37
CA GLY A 13 -8.80 13.43 15.25
C GLY A 13 -7.29 13.30 15.00
N TYR A 14 -6.77 12.11 15.27
CA TYR A 14 -5.36 11.77 15.10
C TYR A 14 -5.20 10.35 14.54
N TYR A 15 -4.06 10.10 13.90
CA TYR A 15 -3.70 8.76 13.47
C TYR A 15 -3.07 7.99 14.64
N LEU A 16 -3.59 6.79 14.90
CA LEU A 16 -2.94 5.81 15.77
C LEU A 16 -1.71 5.22 15.07
N THR A 17 -0.95 4.42 15.80
CA THR A 17 0.20 3.71 15.26
C THR A 17 -0.23 2.32 14.78
N ALA A 18 0.13 1.96 13.55
CA ALA A 18 0.01 0.58 13.09
C ALA A 18 1.30 -0.21 13.37
N GLN A 19 1.15 -1.53 13.51
CA GLN A 19 2.25 -2.48 13.44
C GLN A 19 2.07 -3.34 12.18
N VAL A 20 3.09 -3.35 11.32
CA VAL A 20 3.08 -3.99 10.00
C VAL A 20 4.37 -4.78 9.81
N CYS A 21 4.31 -5.95 9.19
CA CYS A 21 5.51 -6.74 8.89
C CYS A 21 6.23 -6.28 7.62
N GLY A 22 7.46 -6.74 7.40
CA GLY A 22 8.25 -6.44 6.20
C GLY A 22 7.54 -6.77 4.87
N ASN A 23 6.53 -7.65 4.90
CA ASN A 23 5.72 -8.03 3.73
C ASN A 23 4.35 -7.33 3.66
N GLY A 24 4.04 -6.41 4.57
CA GLY A 24 2.84 -5.56 4.50
C GLY A 24 1.61 -6.10 5.25
N HIS A 25 1.70 -7.25 5.91
CA HIS A 25 0.64 -7.73 6.79
C HIS A 25 0.63 -6.94 8.09
N HIS A 26 -0.53 -6.40 8.47
CA HIS A 26 -0.69 -5.71 9.74
C HIS A 26 -1.15 -6.66 10.84
N THR A 27 -0.59 -6.51 12.03
CA THR A 27 -1.04 -7.20 13.26
C THR A 27 -2.09 -6.36 13.97
N THR A 28 -1.86 -5.05 14.05
CA THR A 28 -2.80 -4.07 14.57
C THR A 28 -2.67 -2.75 13.83
N SER A 29 -3.77 -2.02 13.72
CA SER A 29 -3.81 -0.66 13.18
C SER A 29 -3.94 0.40 14.28
N SER A 30 -3.85 -0.02 15.53
CA SER A 30 -4.09 0.81 16.71
C SER A 30 -3.29 0.30 17.90
N VAL A 31 -1.96 0.38 17.83
CA VAL A 31 -1.04 -0.05 18.92
C VAL A 31 -1.46 0.54 20.26
N GLU A 32 -1.84 1.83 20.27
CA GLU A 32 -2.25 2.53 21.49
C GLU A 32 -3.52 1.94 22.13
N HIS A 33 -4.48 1.44 21.33
CA HIS A 33 -5.76 0.92 21.81
C HIS A 33 -5.83 -0.61 21.85
N SER A 34 -4.89 -1.31 21.22
CA SER A 34 -4.87 -2.77 21.11
C SER A 34 -3.44 -3.32 21.17
N PRO A 35 -2.69 -3.01 22.24
CA PRO A 35 -1.29 -3.46 22.37
C PRO A 35 -1.18 -4.98 22.50
N ASN A 36 -2.23 -5.66 22.96
CA ASN A 36 -2.29 -7.12 23.08
C ASN A 36 -2.33 -7.85 21.74
N LEU A 37 -2.62 -7.14 20.64
CA LEU A 37 -2.56 -7.69 19.27
C LEU A 37 -1.17 -7.54 18.65
N MET A 38 -0.23 -6.90 19.35
CA MET A 38 1.13 -6.76 18.84
C MET A 38 1.86 -8.10 18.85
N ALA A 39 2.71 -8.30 17.85
CA ALA A 39 3.58 -9.46 17.74
C ALA A 39 4.93 -9.04 17.17
N ASN A 40 6.03 -9.61 17.69
CA ASN A 40 7.37 -9.33 17.17
C ASN A 40 7.55 -9.84 15.73
N PHE A 41 6.87 -10.92 15.38
CA PHE A 41 6.89 -11.53 14.05
C PHE A 41 5.46 -11.74 13.56
N CYS A 42 5.28 -11.64 12.24
CA CYS A 42 4.01 -11.90 11.60
C CYS A 42 3.64 -13.38 11.65
N ASP A 43 2.42 -13.66 12.10
CA ASP A 43 1.82 -15.00 12.11
C ASP A 43 1.58 -15.58 10.70
N LYS A 44 1.40 -14.73 9.68
CA LYS A 44 1.17 -15.14 8.29
C LYS A 44 2.44 -15.48 7.52
N CYS A 45 3.55 -14.77 7.76
CA CYS A 45 4.75 -14.88 6.93
C CYS A 45 6.09 -14.91 7.68
N GLY A 46 6.08 -14.85 9.03
CA GLY A 46 7.29 -14.91 9.85
C GLY A 46 8.21 -13.68 9.81
N SER A 47 7.91 -12.67 8.98
CA SER A 47 8.70 -11.44 8.90
C SER A 47 8.57 -10.60 10.18
N GLU A 48 9.67 -9.96 10.59
CA GLU A 48 9.69 -9.01 11.71
C GLU A 48 8.69 -7.87 11.48
N THR A 49 8.04 -7.44 12.56
CA THR A 49 7.10 -6.33 12.52
C THR A 49 7.74 -5.01 12.92
N MET A 50 7.18 -3.92 12.41
CA MET A 50 7.63 -2.57 12.68
C MET A 50 6.45 -1.64 12.92
N THR A 51 6.66 -0.64 13.77
CA THR A 51 5.70 0.44 14.06
C THR A 51 6.18 1.79 13.56
N LYS A 52 7.38 1.84 12.97
CA LYS A 52 8.06 3.05 12.53
C LYS A 52 8.65 2.84 11.14
N CYS A 53 8.73 3.91 10.37
CA CYS A 53 9.45 3.92 9.10
C CYS A 53 10.94 3.62 9.34
N PRO A 54 11.52 2.62 8.65
CA PRO A 54 12.94 2.29 8.82
C PRO A 54 13.86 3.40 8.33
N SER A 55 13.37 4.32 7.49
CA SER A 55 14.18 5.41 6.93
C SER A 55 14.22 6.68 7.78
N CYS A 56 13.17 7.00 8.54
CA CYS A 56 13.07 8.26 9.28
C CYS A 56 12.52 8.11 10.71
N SER A 57 12.22 6.88 11.14
CA SER A 57 11.67 6.55 12.46
C SER A 57 10.29 7.13 12.79
N THR A 58 9.61 7.83 11.86
CA THR A 58 8.23 8.28 12.05
C THR A 58 7.28 7.08 12.20
N LYS A 59 6.32 7.17 13.13
CA LYS A 59 5.27 6.16 13.33
C LYS A 59 4.51 5.86 12.03
N ILE A 60 4.23 4.58 11.79
CA ILE A 60 3.37 4.15 10.68
C ILE A 60 1.94 4.53 11.03
N ARG A 61 1.27 5.30 10.16
CA ARG A 61 -0.12 5.71 10.37
C ARG A 61 -1.03 4.49 10.32
N GLY A 62 -1.74 4.27 11.42
CA GLY A 62 -2.80 3.30 11.58
C GLY A 62 -4.17 3.90 11.31
N LYS A 63 -5.17 3.46 12.05
CA LYS A 63 -6.53 4.01 11.95
C LYS A 63 -6.57 5.47 12.40
N TYR A 64 -7.38 6.26 11.71
CA TYR A 64 -7.75 7.58 12.17
C TYR A 64 -8.77 7.44 13.30
N TYR A 65 -8.52 8.14 14.40
CA TYR A 65 -9.32 8.10 15.61
C TYR A 65 -9.77 9.50 15.97
N VAL A 66 -11.02 9.62 16.41
CA VAL A 66 -11.62 10.86 16.90
C VAL A 66 -12.20 10.52 18.28
N ASP A 67 -11.84 11.31 19.29
CA ASP A 67 -12.38 11.12 20.63
C ASP A 67 -13.91 11.19 20.60
N ASP A 68 -14.57 10.34 21.40
CA ASP A 68 -16.03 10.22 21.51
C ASP A 68 -16.80 9.71 20.26
N PHE A 69 -16.12 9.40 19.15
CA PHE A 69 -16.75 8.83 17.95
C PHE A 69 -16.19 7.47 17.54
N ALA A 70 -17.07 6.47 17.43
CA ALA A 70 -16.71 5.17 16.85
C ALA A 70 -16.83 5.20 15.33
N ILE A 71 -15.70 5.11 14.61
CA ILE A 71 -15.69 4.96 13.15
C ILE A 71 -15.82 3.47 12.81
N ILE A 72 -17.01 3.06 12.35
CA ILE A 72 -17.33 1.68 11.97
C ILE A 72 -17.00 1.46 10.48
N GLY A 73 -16.46 0.29 10.14
CA GLY A 73 -16.30 -0.16 8.74
C GLY A 73 -15.01 0.28 8.02
N GLN A 74 -14.07 0.91 8.71
CA GLN A 74 -12.77 1.24 8.10
C GLN A 74 -11.83 0.02 8.11
N ASN A 75 -11.67 -0.61 6.95
CA ASN A 75 -10.62 -1.59 6.70
C ASN A 75 -9.27 -0.88 6.64
N TYR A 76 -8.30 -1.36 7.41
CA TYR A 76 -6.95 -0.80 7.40
C TYR A 76 -6.10 -1.47 6.31
N THR A 77 -5.49 -0.65 5.48
CA THR A 77 -4.46 -1.04 4.50
C THR A 77 -3.15 -0.40 4.90
N ALA A 78 -2.06 -1.18 4.89
CA ALA A 78 -0.74 -0.63 5.17
C ALA A 78 -0.36 0.42 4.12
N PRO A 79 0.13 1.61 4.52
CA PRO A 79 0.51 2.64 3.56
C PRO A 79 1.70 2.20 2.71
N SER A 80 1.70 2.48 1.40
CA SER A 80 2.86 2.14 0.55
C SER A 80 4.08 3.06 0.78
N PHE A 81 3.82 4.30 1.20
CA PHE A 81 4.85 5.34 1.36
C PHE A 81 4.75 6.01 2.72
N CYS A 82 5.89 6.39 3.28
CA CYS A 82 5.95 7.13 4.53
C CYS A 82 5.45 8.57 4.33
N HIS A 83 4.43 8.97 5.10
CA HIS A 83 3.88 10.32 5.04
C HIS A 83 4.87 11.44 5.43
N ALA A 84 5.96 11.11 6.14
CA ALA A 84 6.91 12.11 6.64
C ALA A 84 8.15 12.26 5.77
N CYS A 85 8.68 11.18 5.20
CA CYS A 85 9.88 11.24 4.35
C CYS A 85 9.65 10.85 2.88
N GLY A 86 8.44 10.42 2.51
CA GLY A 86 8.08 10.04 1.14
C GLY A 86 8.66 8.71 0.64
N LYS A 87 9.58 8.07 1.37
CA LYS A 87 10.17 6.79 0.96
C LYS A 87 9.15 5.65 1.02
N ALA A 88 9.27 4.72 0.08
CA ALA A 88 8.52 3.48 0.09
C ALA A 88 8.83 2.65 1.34
N PHE A 89 7.83 1.96 1.86
CA PHE A 89 8.05 0.95 2.90
C PHE A 89 8.61 -0.34 2.29
N PRO A 90 9.26 -1.21 3.09
CA PRO A 90 9.88 -2.44 2.60
C PRO A 90 8.93 -3.31 1.78
N TRP A 91 7.67 -3.47 2.22
CA TRP A 91 6.68 -4.28 1.51
C TRP A 91 6.31 -3.74 0.12
N THR A 92 6.44 -2.43 -0.09
CA THR A 92 6.25 -1.82 -1.40
C THR A 92 7.43 -2.10 -2.31
N THR A 93 8.65 -1.89 -1.82
CA THR A 93 9.88 -2.17 -2.57
C THR A 93 9.97 -3.65 -2.95
N THR A 94 9.76 -4.57 -2.02
CA THR A 94 9.84 -6.01 -2.28
C THR A 94 8.82 -6.49 -3.30
N LYS A 95 7.58 -5.96 -3.29
CA LYS A 95 6.58 -6.30 -4.32
C LYS A 95 6.95 -5.77 -5.70
N ILE A 96 7.55 -4.59 -5.79
CA ILE A 96 8.04 -4.03 -7.06
C ILE A 96 9.19 -4.87 -7.60
N GLU A 97 10.14 -5.24 -6.75
CA GLU A 97 11.28 -6.08 -7.11
C GLU A 97 10.81 -7.46 -7.57
N ALA A 98 9.93 -8.12 -6.81
CA ALA A 98 9.35 -9.41 -7.19
C ALA A 98 8.59 -9.33 -8.53
N ALA A 99 7.82 -8.26 -8.77
CA ALA A 99 7.16 -8.06 -10.05
C ALA A 99 8.19 -7.90 -11.19
N LYS A 100 9.24 -7.11 -11.00
CA LYS A 100 10.30 -6.90 -12.00
C LYS A 100 11.14 -8.15 -12.26
N GLU A 101 11.38 -8.97 -11.25
CA GLU A 101 12.01 -10.28 -11.39
C GLU A 101 11.11 -11.22 -12.20
N MET A 102 9.81 -11.27 -11.88
CA MET A 102 8.85 -12.07 -12.65
C MET A 102 8.83 -11.66 -14.13
N VAL A 103 8.95 -10.36 -14.46
CA VAL A 103 9.04 -9.90 -15.86
C VAL A 103 10.19 -10.57 -16.63
N GLU A 104 11.30 -10.89 -15.97
CA GLU A 104 12.44 -11.57 -16.60
C GLU A 104 12.19 -13.03 -16.95
N GLU A 105 11.16 -13.64 -16.38
CA GLU A 105 10.78 -15.03 -16.64
C GLU A 105 9.71 -15.14 -17.75
N ILE A 106 9.25 -14.01 -18.31
CA ILE A 106 8.19 -13.98 -19.33
C ILE A 106 8.77 -14.07 -20.72
N ASP A 107 8.87 -15.28 -21.27
CA ASP A 107 9.44 -15.57 -22.58
C ASP A 107 8.65 -14.99 -23.75
N GLU A 108 7.36 -14.71 -23.57
CA GLU A 108 6.51 -14.13 -24.62
C GLU A 108 6.77 -12.64 -24.86
N LEU A 109 7.50 -11.96 -23.97
CA LEU A 109 7.87 -10.57 -24.12
C LEU A 109 9.28 -10.43 -24.66
N SER A 110 9.44 -9.58 -25.68
CA SER A 110 10.77 -9.18 -26.15
C SER A 110 11.53 -8.38 -25.07
N PRO A 111 12.87 -8.28 -25.15
CA PRO A 111 13.66 -7.50 -24.19
C PRO A 111 13.19 -6.04 -24.03
N ASP A 112 12.82 -5.37 -25.13
CA ASP A 112 12.27 -4.01 -25.08
C ASP A 112 10.90 -3.94 -24.38
N GLU A 113 10.08 -4.98 -24.53
CA GLU A 113 8.78 -5.06 -23.85
C GLU A 113 8.91 -5.34 -22.36
N ARG A 114 9.88 -6.16 -21.96
CA ARG A 114 10.23 -6.39 -20.55
C ARG A 114 10.64 -5.08 -19.88
N GLU A 115 11.52 -4.31 -20.50
CA GLU A 115 11.93 -2.99 -19.98
C GLU A 115 10.75 -2.01 -19.92
N LYS A 116 9.87 -2.00 -20.94
CA LYS A 116 8.64 -1.21 -20.91
C LYS A 116 7.68 -1.64 -19.81
N LEU A 117 7.60 -2.93 -19.48
CA LEU A 117 6.76 -3.45 -18.41
C LEU A 117 7.32 -3.07 -17.04
N LYS A 118 8.64 -3.20 -16.83
CA LYS A 118 9.30 -2.75 -15.60
C LYS A 118 9.09 -1.25 -15.35
N GLY A 119 9.26 -0.42 -16.38
CA GLY A 119 8.99 1.01 -16.29
C GLY A 119 7.50 1.31 -16.06
N ALA A 120 6.60 0.49 -16.61
CA ALA A 120 5.17 0.61 -16.32
C ALA A 120 4.85 0.29 -14.86
N ILE A 121 5.52 -0.72 -14.26
CA ILE A 121 5.40 -1.05 -12.83
C ILE A 121 5.79 0.16 -11.97
N ASP A 122 6.88 0.84 -12.28
CA ASP A 122 7.28 2.06 -11.54
C ASP A 122 6.22 3.18 -11.64
N ASP A 123 5.66 3.39 -12.84
CA ASP A 123 4.67 4.43 -13.11
C ASP A 123 3.32 4.17 -12.41
N ILE A 124 2.92 2.91 -12.19
CA ILE A 124 1.62 2.57 -11.58
C ILE A 124 1.61 2.52 -10.06
N VAL A 125 2.77 2.41 -9.41
CA VAL A 125 2.88 2.42 -7.94
C VAL A 125 2.74 3.83 -7.39
N ILE A 126 3.30 4.82 -8.09
CA ILE A 126 3.28 6.22 -7.66
C ILE A 126 2.03 6.89 -8.26
N GLU A 127 1.15 7.40 -7.41
CA GLU A 127 0.02 8.21 -7.85
C GLU A 127 0.52 9.57 -8.38
N GLY A 128 0.34 9.83 -9.68
CA GLY A 128 0.81 11.05 -10.32
C GLY A 128 0.53 11.14 -11.82
N ALA A 129 1.16 12.10 -12.49
CA ALA A 129 0.88 12.42 -13.90
C ALA A 129 1.18 11.28 -14.89
N ARG A 130 1.97 10.28 -14.49
CA ARG A 130 2.36 9.14 -15.34
C ARG A 130 1.51 7.88 -15.12
N THR A 131 0.69 7.86 -14.08
CA THR A 131 -0.03 6.66 -13.66
C THR A 131 -0.95 6.10 -14.75
N GLU A 132 -1.73 6.95 -15.44
CA GLU A 132 -2.60 6.50 -16.53
C GLU A 132 -1.81 5.91 -17.71
N LEU A 133 -0.68 6.53 -18.07
CA LEU A 133 0.21 6.04 -19.12
C LEU A 133 0.79 4.68 -18.73
N GLY A 134 1.30 4.56 -17.51
CA GLY A 134 1.82 3.32 -16.93
C GLY A 134 0.75 2.23 -16.93
N ALA A 135 -0.45 2.52 -16.45
CA ALA A 135 -1.55 1.55 -16.33
C ALA A 135 -1.99 1.01 -17.70
N ASN A 136 -2.13 1.89 -18.70
CA ASN A 136 -2.47 1.47 -20.06
C ASN A 136 -1.34 0.64 -20.70
N ARG A 137 -0.07 1.02 -20.48
CA ARG A 137 1.08 0.24 -20.96
C ARG A 137 1.14 -1.13 -20.30
N PHE A 138 0.99 -1.19 -18.99
CA PHE A 138 0.95 -2.42 -18.20
C PHE A 138 -0.15 -3.34 -18.73
N LYS A 139 -1.39 -2.84 -18.85
CA LYS A 139 -2.53 -3.58 -19.40
C LYS A 139 -2.25 -4.12 -20.81
N LYS A 140 -1.67 -3.31 -21.70
CA LYS A 140 -1.31 -3.71 -23.07
C LYS A 140 -0.26 -4.83 -23.10
N LEU A 141 0.69 -4.83 -22.16
CA LEU A 141 1.73 -5.87 -22.09
C LEU A 141 1.20 -7.15 -21.45
N LEU A 142 0.28 -7.05 -20.48
CA LEU A 142 -0.41 -8.22 -19.91
C LEU A 142 -1.20 -9.02 -20.95
N THR A 143 -1.69 -8.41 -22.04
CA THR A 143 -2.40 -9.16 -23.08
C THR A 143 -1.48 -9.99 -23.99
N LYS A 144 -0.16 -9.81 -23.88
CA LYS A 144 0.84 -10.52 -24.69
C LYS A 144 1.40 -11.77 -24.01
N MET A 145 1.26 -11.87 -22.70
CA MET A 145 1.71 -13.02 -21.90
C MET A 145 0.58 -14.03 -21.69
N GLY A 146 0.94 -15.28 -21.37
CA GLY A 146 -0.02 -16.30 -20.96
C GLY A 146 -0.92 -15.85 -19.80
N SER A 147 -2.16 -16.36 -19.76
CA SER A 147 -3.16 -15.97 -18.75
C SER A 147 -2.70 -16.24 -17.31
N ALA A 148 -1.93 -17.30 -17.09
CA ALA A 148 -1.32 -17.62 -15.79
C ALA A 148 -0.34 -16.53 -15.35
N SER A 149 0.61 -16.16 -16.21
CA SER A 149 1.59 -15.08 -15.95
C SER A 149 0.89 -13.73 -15.77
N ALA A 150 -0.15 -13.44 -16.56
CA ALA A 150 -0.93 -12.22 -16.40
C ALA A 150 -1.68 -12.15 -15.06
N SER A 151 -2.19 -13.29 -14.57
CA SER A 151 -2.85 -13.36 -13.26
C SER A 151 -1.84 -13.18 -12.13
N ALA A 152 -0.75 -13.95 -12.14
CA ALA A 152 0.27 -13.85 -11.10
C ALA A 152 0.90 -12.44 -11.03
N MET A 153 1.14 -11.79 -12.17
CA MET A 153 1.63 -10.41 -12.22
C MET A 153 0.65 -9.43 -11.57
N ARG A 154 -0.66 -9.60 -11.81
CA ARG A 154 -1.71 -8.79 -11.17
C ARG A 154 -1.73 -8.98 -9.65
N ASP A 155 -1.64 -10.22 -9.19
CA ASP A 155 -1.69 -10.58 -7.77
C ASP A 155 -0.49 -10.00 -7.00
N ILE A 156 0.69 -9.96 -7.62
CA ILE A 156 1.89 -9.35 -7.00
C ILE A 156 1.71 -7.86 -6.79
N VAL A 157 1.18 -7.14 -7.80
CA VAL A 157 1.17 -5.68 -7.79
C VAL A 157 -0.09 -5.06 -7.15
N VAL A 158 -1.21 -5.77 -7.06
CA VAL A 158 -2.52 -5.20 -6.70
C VAL A 158 -2.49 -4.39 -5.39
N ASP A 159 -1.73 -4.80 -4.40
CA ASP A 159 -1.69 -4.11 -3.10
C ASP A 159 -0.82 -2.84 -3.08
N VAL A 160 0.03 -2.64 -4.09
CA VAL A 160 1.03 -1.55 -4.11
C VAL A 160 0.80 -0.53 -5.21
N ILE A 161 0.00 -0.85 -6.22
CA ILE A 161 -0.35 0.11 -7.27
C ILE A 161 -1.38 1.13 -6.77
N SER A 162 -1.37 2.31 -7.40
CA SER A 162 -2.27 3.40 -7.06
C SER A 162 -3.72 3.07 -7.35
N GLU A 163 -4.65 3.78 -6.72
CA GLU A 163 -6.09 3.60 -6.94
C GLU A 163 -6.49 3.91 -8.39
N THR A 164 -5.85 4.90 -9.01
CA THR A 164 -6.04 5.18 -10.45
C THR A 164 -5.62 3.99 -11.30
N ALA A 165 -4.45 3.41 -11.04
CA ALA A 165 -3.98 2.24 -11.77
C ALA A 165 -4.91 1.03 -11.59
N LYS A 166 -5.40 0.78 -10.36
CA LYS A 166 -6.36 -0.29 -10.08
C LYS A 166 -7.61 -0.16 -10.94
N LYS A 167 -8.22 1.02 -11.00
CA LYS A 167 -9.44 1.27 -11.78
C LYS A 167 -9.28 1.02 -13.28
N ILE A 168 -8.06 1.19 -13.81
CA ILE A 168 -7.77 0.98 -15.24
C ILE A 168 -7.49 -0.51 -15.54
N ILE A 169 -6.76 -1.17 -14.64
CA ILE A 169 -6.26 -2.54 -14.81
C ILE A 169 -7.32 -3.57 -14.41
N PHE A 170 -8.12 -3.29 -13.38
CA PHE A 170 -9.15 -4.15 -12.79
C PHE A 170 -10.54 -3.49 -12.90
N PRO A 171 -11.08 -3.32 -14.12
CA PRO A 171 -12.41 -2.74 -14.32
C PRO A 171 -13.53 -3.67 -13.82
#